data_AF-A0A673G2E8-F1
#
_entry.id   AF-A0A673G2E8-F1
#
_cell.length_a   1.000
_cell.length_b   1.000
_cell.length_c   1.000
_cell.angle_alpha   90.00
_cell.angle_beta   90.00
_cell.angle_gamma   90.00
#
_symmetry.space_group_name_H-M   'P 1'
#
loop_
_entity.id
_entity.type
_entity.pdbx_description
1 polymer ?
#
loop_
_entity_poly.entity_id
_entity_poly.type
_entity_poly.pdbx_seq_one_letter_code
_entity_poly.pdbx_strand_id
1 'polypeptide(L)'
;MAEGSEFDLDYITERIIGIAFHQSCTEQTYQHNLHSITQMLQSKHADRYMVINLSEHSDDLSRMNHRVVDLGWPERHAPSLHLLCSVCKNMDNWLRTYSENVLLLHCKVRFKDICSLFSGSKSITCLWDSDCWNATVG
;
A
#
# COMPACT_ATOMS: atom_id res chain seq x y z
N MET A 1 -4.43 14.19 26.26
CA MET A 1 -5.27 14.03 25.07
C MET A 1 -4.44 13.26 24.07
N ALA A 2 -4.49 11.92 24.09
CA ALA A 2 -3.80 11.11 23.10
C ALA A 2 -4.79 10.95 21.94
N GLU A 3 -4.63 11.77 20.91
CA GLU A 3 -5.30 11.60 19.62
C GLU A 3 -4.81 10.26 19.06
N GLY A 4 -5.49 9.18 19.42
CA GLY A 4 -5.19 7.85 18.90
C GLY A 4 -5.60 7.82 17.44
N SER A 5 -4.66 8.11 16.54
CA SER A 5 -4.89 8.03 15.10
C SER A 5 -5.39 6.63 14.75
N GLU A 6 -6.61 6.53 14.21
CA GLU A 6 -7.25 5.26 13.83
C GLU A 6 -6.59 4.60 12.60
N PHE A 7 -5.63 5.29 11.98
CA PHE A 7 -4.78 4.80 10.91
C PHE A 7 -3.34 5.30 11.08
N ASP A 8 -2.40 4.49 10.61
CA ASP A 8 -0.98 4.82 10.47
C ASP A 8 -0.72 5.23 9.02
N LEU A 9 -0.02 6.35 8.81
CA LEU A 9 0.44 6.81 7.51
C LEU A 9 1.96 6.95 7.56
N ASP A 10 2.64 6.19 6.71
CA ASP A 10 4.10 6.12 6.65
C ASP A 10 4.59 6.40 5.23
N TYR A 11 5.61 7.24 5.08
CA TYR A 11 6.31 7.40 3.81
C TYR A 11 7.42 6.36 3.74
N ILE A 12 7.20 5.31 2.94
CA ILE A 12 8.19 4.27 2.70
C ILE A 12 9.35 4.84 1.89
N THR A 13 9.00 5.64 0.88
CA THR A 13 9.93 6.43 0.06
C THR A 13 9.29 7.77 -0.27
N GLU A 14 9.99 8.64 -0.97
CA GLU A 14 9.46 9.93 -1.44
C GLU A 14 8.23 9.79 -2.34
N ARG A 15 8.02 8.61 -2.95
CA ARG A 15 6.93 8.36 -3.91
C ARG A 15 5.99 7.23 -3.51
N ILE A 16 6.26 6.56 -2.38
CA ILE A 16 5.45 5.43 -1.91
C ILE A 16 4.99 5.72 -0.49
N ILE A 17 3.67 5.81 -0.34
CA ILE A 17 2.99 6.11 0.90
C ILE A 17 2.29 4.83 1.34
N GLY A 18 2.61 4.33 2.51
CA GLY A 18 1.91 3.24 3.18
C GLY A 18 0.83 3.80 4.09
N ILE A 19 -0.36 3.21 4.03
CA ILE A 19 -1.43 3.45 4.98
C ILE A 19 -1.94 2.13 5.55
N ALA A 20 -2.07 2.08 6.87
CA ALA A 20 -2.65 0.96 7.58
C ALA A 20 -3.77 1.41 8.51
N PHE A 21 -4.94 0.79 8.40
CA PHE A 21 -6.05 1.04 9.31
C PHE A 21 -6.05 0.06 10.47
N HIS A 22 -6.31 0.53 11.69
CA HIS A 22 -6.49 -0.38 12.82
C HIS A 22 -7.80 -1.14 12.71
N GLN A 23 -7.81 -2.41 13.12
CA GLN A 23 -9.02 -3.26 13.15
C GLN A 23 -10.10 -2.74 14.11
N SER A 24 -9.75 -1.87 15.04
CA SER A 24 -10.70 -1.19 15.94
C SER A 24 -11.41 0.00 15.30
N CYS A 25 -11.03 0.39 14.08
CA CYS A 25 -11.64 1.49 13.34
C CYS A 25 -13.04 1.09 12.86
N THR A 26 -14.02 1.99 13.04
CA THR A 26 -15.37 1.75 12.52
C THR A 26 -15.43 1.97 11.00
N GLU A 27 -16.36 1.33 10.31
CA GLU A 27 -16.54 1.50 8.86
C GLU A 27 -16.75 2.98 8.47
N GLN A 28 -17.48 3.74 9.29
CA GLN A 28 -17.72 5.16 9.06
C GLN A 28 -16.43 5.97 9.16
N THR A 29 -15.61 5.72 10.19
CA THR A 29 -14.34 6.41 10.33
C THR A 29 -13.36 6.00 9.23
N TYR A 30 -13.34 4.71 8.85
CA TYR A 30 -12.54 4.19 7.75
C TYR A 30 -12.84 4.94 6.45
N GLN A 31 -14.11 5.04 6.07
CA GLN A 31 -14.53 5.75 4.86
C GLN A 31 -14.19 7.25 4.94
N HIS A 32 -14.41 7.89 6.10
CA HIS A 32 -14.09 9.30 6.30
C HIS A 32 -12.58 9.59 6.16
N ASN A 33 -11.74 8.78 6.80
CA ASN A 33 -10.29 8.90 6.74
C ASN A 33 -9.76 8.62 5.33
N LEU A 34 -10.25 7.55 4.70
CA LEU A 34 -9.87 7.20 3.34
C LEU A 34 -10.28 8.29 2.35
N HIS A 35 -11.46 8.90 2.51
CA HIS A 35 -11.88 10.05 1.72
C HIS A 35 -10.95 11.24 1.90
N SER A 36 -10.64 11.60 3.14
CA SER A 36 -9.75 12.73 3.46
C SER A 36 -8.35 12.54 2.84
N ILE A 37 -7.83 11.32 2.87
CA ILE A 37 -6.51 10.98 2.31
C ILE A 37 -6.55 11.01 0.79
N THR A 38 -7.60 10.47 0.19
CA THR A 38 -7.82 10.52 -1.26
C THR A 38 -7.92 11.97 -1.74
N GLN A 39 -8.65 12.84 -1.03
CA GLN A 39 -8.73 14.27 -1.34
C GLN A 39 -7.37 14.97 -1.18
N MET A 40 -6.60 14.63 -0.15
CA MET A 40 -5.25 15.18 0.04
C MET A 40 -4.33 14.77 -1.11
N LEU A 41 -4.36 13.50 -1.51
CA LEU A 41 -3.57 12.97 -2.62
C LEU A 41 -4.00 13.60 -3.95
N GLN A 42 -5.29 13.74 -4.18
CA GLN A 42 -5.83 14.42 -5.36
C GLN A 42 -5.41 15.89 -5.39
N SER A 43 -5.36 16.57 -4.24
CA SER A 43 -4.92 17.98 -4.18
C SER A 43 -3.41 18.13 -4.43
N LYS A 44 -2.58 17.18 -3.96
CA LYS A 44 -1.12 17.23 -4.08
C LYS A 44 -0.58 16.64 -5.39
N HIS A 45 -1.17 15.54 -5.84
CA HIS A 45 -0.69 14.70 -6.94
C HIS A 45 -1.71 14.60 -8.10
N ALA A 46 -2.85 15.29 -8.03
CA ALA A 46 -3.89 15.29 -9.06
C ALA A 46 -4.30 13.86 -9.46
N ASP A 47 -4.08 13.48 -10.73
CA ASP A 47 -4.38 12.15 -11.28
C ASP A 47 -3.11 11.29 -11.48
N ARG A 48 -2.04 11.62 -10.74
CA ARG A 48 -0.74 10.95 -10.79
C ARG A 48 -0.49 10.08 -9.56
N TYR A 49 -1.57 9.64 -8.90
CA TYR A 49 -1.46 8.64 -7.84
C TYR A 49 -2.25 7.38 -8.19
N MET A 50 -1.74 6.23 -7.75
CA MET A 50 -2.41 4.94 -7.83
C MET A 50 -2.57 4.38 -6.42
N VAL A 51 -3.71 3.75 -6.15
CA VAL A 51 -3.94 3.05 -4.89
C VAL A 51 -3.81 1.56 -5.14
N ILE A 52 -2.96 0.90 -4.38
CA ILE A 52 -2.88 -0.57 -4.35
C ILE A 52 -3.50 -1.02 -3.04
N ASN A 53 -4.65 -1.67 -3.14
CA ASN A 53 -5.31 -2.29 -2.01
C ASN A 53 -4.73 -3.69 -1.80
N LEU A 54 -3.94 -3.82 -0.73
CA LEU A 54 -3.40 -5.11 -0.33
C LEU A 54 -4.48 -5.95 0.35
N SER A 55 -5.38 -5.37 1.14
CA SER A 55 -6.42 -6.15 1.84
C SER A 55 -7.45 -6.80 0.90
N GLU A 56 -8.38 -7.57 1.47
CA GLU A 56 -9.55 -8.09 0.74
C GLU A 56 -10.27 -6.97 -0.04
N HIS A 57 -10.86 -7.38 -1.16
CA HIS A 57 -11.53 -6.48 -2.11
C HIS A 57 -12.50 -5.55 -1.38
N SER A 58 -12.41 -4.26 -1.68
CA SER A 58 -13.22 -3.23 -1.06
C SER A 58 -13.79 -2.34 -2.16
N ASP A 59 -15.08 -2.50 -2.43
CA ASP A 59 -15.78 -1.70 -3.45
C ASP A 59 -15.72 -0.19 -3.14
N ASP A 60 -15.55 0.19 -1.87
CA ASP A 60 -15.44 1.59 -1.47
C ASP A 60 -14.17 2.27 -2.02
N LEU A 61 -13.06 1.54 -2.13
CA LEU A 61 -11.81 2.04 -2.71
C LEU A 61 -11.99 2.29 -4.21
N SER A 62 -12.50 1.30 -4.94
CA SER A 62 -12.70 1.39 -6.39
C SER A 62 -13.77 2.43 -6.76
N ARG A 63 -14.70 2.76 -5.85
CA ARG A 63 -15.67 3.85 -6.03
C ARG A 63 -15.06 5.23 -5.84
N MET A 64 -14.11 5.38 -4.92
CA MET A 64 -13.49 6.67 -4.62
C MET A 64 -12.35 7.04 -5.57
N ASN A 65 -11.70 6.05 -6.19
CA ASN A 65 -10.62 6.27 -7.12
C ASN A 65 -10.76 5.35 -8.35
N HIS A 66 -10.53 5.91 -9.54
CA HIS A 66 -10.55 5.16 -10.79
C HIS A 66 -9.30 4.29 -11.00
N ARG A 67 -8.22 4.54 -10.26
CA ARG A 67 -6.95 3.79 -10.31
C ARG A 67 -6.68 3.03 -9.00
N VAL A 68 -7.50 2.01 -8.78
CA VAL A 68 -7.31 1.04 -7.68
C VAL A 68 -6.89 -0.31 -8.25
N VAL A 69 -5.85 -0.89 -7.65
CA VAL A 69 -5.45 -2.27 -7.89
C VAL A 69 -5.75 -3.08 -6.64
N ASP A 70 -6.80 -3.90 -6.72
CA ASP A 70 -7.18 -4.82 -5.64
C ASP A 70 -6.43 -6.14 -5.78
N LEU A 71 -5.70 -6.53 -4.73
CA LEU A 71 -4.86 -7.73 -4.71
C LEU A 71 -5.38 -8.81 -3.77
N GLY A 72 -6.30 -8.49 -2.86
CA GLY A 72 -7.08 -9.48 -2.11
C GLY A 72 -6.25 -10.32 -1.14
N TRP A 73 -5.33 -9.71 -0.40
CA TRP A 73 -4.51 -10.40 0.60
C TRP A 73 -5.38 -10.77 1.82
N PRO A 74 -5.50 -12.07 2.15
CA PRO A 74 -6.26 -12.53 3.30
C PRO A 74 -5.60 -12.14 4.63
N GLU A 75 -6.37 -11.57 5.57
CA GLU A 75 -5.91 -10.97 6.84
C GLU A 75 -5.21 -11.93 7.85
N ARG A 76 -4.96 -13.19 7.50
CA ARG A 76 -4.42 -14.21 8.41
C ARG A 76 -3.31 -15.08 7.85
N HIS A 77 -3.00 -14.95 6.56
CA HIS A 77 -1.99 -15.80 5.92
C HIS A 77 -0.93 -14.93 5.25
N ALA A 78 0.31 -15.45 5.24
CA ALA A 78 1.33 -14.90 4.38
C ALA A 78 0.82 -14.98 2.92
N PRO A 79 0.99 -13.91 2.14
CA PRO A 79 0.55 -13.88 0.76
C PRO A 79 1.40 -14.88 -0.04
N SER A 80 0.86 -15.35 -1.15
CA SER A 80 1.67 -16.15 -2.06
C SER A 80 2.81 -15.29 -2.62
N LEU A 81 3.95 -15.92 -2.92
CA LEU A 81 5.07 -15.27 -3.60
C LEU A 81 4.62 -14.58 -4.90
N HIS A 82 3.70 -15.22 -5.62
CA HIS A 82 3.10 -14.69 -6.84
C HIS A 82 2.35 -13.36 -6.59
N LEU A 83 1.67 -13.22 -5.46
CA LEU A 83 1.00 -11.99 -5.08
C LEU A 83 2.01 -10.88 -4.79
N LEU A 84 3.06 -11.18 -4.03
CA LEU A 84 4.16 -10.24 -3.76
C LEU A 84 4.83 -9.76 -5.06
N CYS A 85 5.12 -10.68 -5.99
CA CYS A 85 5.64 -10.32 -7.31
C CYS A 85 4.68 -9.41 -8.08
N SER A 86 3.37 -9.67 -7.98
CA SER A 86 2.35 -8.85 -8.63
C SER A 86 2.30 -7.43 -8.04
N VAL A 87 2.40 -7.30 -6.70
CA VAL A 87 2.52 -5.99 -6.04
C VAL A 87 3.73 -5.23 -6.59
N CYS A 88 4.92 -5.84 -6.49
CA CYS A 88 6.17 -5.21 -6.93
C CYS A 88 6.11 -4.80 -8.41
N LYS A 89 5.58 -5.65 -9.29
CA LYS A 89 5.45 -5.35 -10.72
C LYS A 89 4.50 -4.20 -11.01
N ASN A 90 3.36 -4.14 -10.33
CA ASN A 90 2.42 -3.02 -10.49
C ASN A 90 3.04 -1.71 -9.99
N MET A 91 3.74 -1.75 -8.85
CA MET A 91 4.44 -0.59 -8.31
C MET A 91 5.53 -0.09 -9.26
N ASP A 92 6.38 -0.99 -9.75
CA ASP A 92 7.48 -0.66 -10.65
C ASP A 92 6.97 -0.08 -11.98
N ASN A 93 5.98 -0.72 -12.61
CA ASN A 93 5.36 -0.21 -13.84
C ASN A 93 4.80 1.20 -13.66
N TRP A 94 4.08 1.44 -12.55
CA TRP A 94 3.49 2.75 -12.27
C TRP A 94 4.55 3.83 -12.04
N LEU A 95 5.53 3.56 -11.20
CA LEU A 95 6.57 4.52 -10.82
C LEU A 95 7.61 4.76 -11.93
N ARG A 96 7.75 3.83 -12.88
CA ARG A 96 8.55 4.03 -14.10
C ARG A 96 7.85 4.85 -15.16
N THR A 97 6.52 4.93 -15.14
CA THR A 97 5.77 5.65 -16.18
C THR A 97 6.07 7.16 -16.12
N TYR A 98 6.03 7.76 -14.93
CA TYR A 98 6.42 9.16 -14.72
C TYR A 98 7.12 9.33 -13.38
N SER A 99 8.12 10.20 -13.32
CA SER A 99 8.87 10.51 -12.08
C SER A 99 7.98 11.15 -11.01
N GLU A 100 6.91 11.83 -11.41
CA GLU A 100 5.93 12.48 -10.54
C GLU A 100 4.83 11.54 -10.02
N ASN A 101 4.83 10.27 -10.47
CA ASN A 101 3.83 9.31 -10.02
C ASN A 101 4.07 8.90 -8.57
N VAL A 102 2.99 8.88 -7.80
CA VAL A 102 2.98 8.48 -6.39
C VAL A 102 2.11 7.23 -6.22
N LEU A 103 2.46 6.39 -5.27
CA LEU A 103 1.74 5.15 -4.99
C LEU A 103 1.29 5.12 -3.54
N LEU A 104 0.01 4.83 -3.33
CA LEU A 104 -0.58 4.61 -2.01
C LEU A 104 -0.79 3.10 -1.80
N LEU A 105 -0.08 2.51 -0.86
CA LEU A 105 -0.28 1.13 -0.42
C LEU A 105 -1.27 1.12 0.73
N HIS A 106 -2.44 0.58 0.50
CA HIS A 106 -3.49 0.44 1.51
C HIS A 106 -3.50 -0.97 2.10
N CYS A 107 -3.54 -1.06 3.43
CA CYS A 107 -3.71 -2.32 4.15
C CYS A 107 -4.68 -2.17 5.33
N LYS A 108 -5.54 -3.16 5.55
CA LYS A 108 -6.34 -3.30 6.79
C LYS A 108 -5.57 -3.99 7.93
N VAL A 109 -4.38 -4.50 7.64
CA VAL A 109 -3.44 -5.09 8.60
C VAL A 109 -2.34 -4.08 8.91
N ARG A 110 -1.65 -4.23 10.05
CA ARG A 110 -0.60 -3.29 10.43
C ARG A 110 0.51 -3.27 9.39
N PHE A 111 0.93 -2.07 8.99
CA PHE A 111 1.99 -1.87 8.01
C PHE A 111 3.30 -2.59 8.38
N LYS A 112 3.58 -2.73 9.69
CA LYS A 112 4.71 -3.47 10.22
C LYS A 112 4.69 -4.96 9.89
N ASP A 113 3.53 -5.58 9.70
CA ASP A 113 3.42 -7.00 9.35
C ASP A 113 3.77 -7.23 7.86
N ILE A 114 3.55 -6.22 7.00
CA ILE A 114 4.06 -6.21 5.62
C ILE A 114 5.58 -6.04 5.64
N CYS A 115 6.10 -5.04 6.35
CA CYS A 115 7.54 -4.82 6.46
C CYS A 115 8.26 -6.00 7.13
N SER A 116 7.62 -6.74 8.05
CA SER A 116 8.22 -7.91 8.70
C SER A 116 8.27 -9.13 7.78
N LEU A 117 7.31 -9.31 6.87
CA LEU A 117 7.42 -10.30 5.78
C LEU A 117 8.59 -9.98 4.85
N PHE A 118 8.93 -8.71 4.71
CA PHE A 118 10.09 -8.25 3.99
C PHE A 118 11.35 -8.11 4.85
N SER A 119 11.26 -8.29 6.18
CA SER A 119 12.37 -8.07 7.13
C SER A 119 13.44 -9.17 7.07
N GLY A 120 13.24 -10.23 6.28
CA GLY A 120 14.33 -11.12 5.85
C GLY A 120 15.24 -10.48 4.79
N SER A 121 14.75 -9.45 4.08
CA SER A 121 15.48 -8.67 3.08
C SER A 121 15.85 -7.32 3.66
N LYS A 122 17.14 -6.98 3.63
CA LYS A 122 17.73 -5.86 4.37
C LYS A 122 17.25 -4.45 4.01
N SER A 123 16.31 -4.30 3.09
CA SER A 123 15.68 -3.01 2.82
C SER A 123 14.42 -3.22 1.99
N ILE A 124 13.40 -2.39 2.20
CA ILE A 124 12.26 -2.32 1.29
C ILE A 124 12.70 -1.89 -0.13
N THR A 125 13.90 -1.29 -0.24
CA THR A 125 14.58 -1.01 -1.52
C THR A 125 15.24 -2.23 -2.15
N CYS A 126 15.56 -3.29 -1.38
CA CYS A 126 16.09 -4.54 -1.94
C CYS A 126 15.01 -5.38 -2.65
N LEU A 127 13.73 -5.11 -2.39
CA LEU A 127 12.62 -5.68 -3.18
C LEU A 127 12.50 -5.09 -4.58
N TRP A 128 13.12 -3.94 -4.81
CA TRP A 128 13.19 -3.29 -6.12
C TRP A 128 14.36 -3.77 -6.97
N ASP A 129 15.32 -4.45 -6.35
CA ASP A 129 16.49 -4.94 -7.04
C ASP A 129 16.23 -6.40 -7.47
N SER A 130 16.03 -6.60 -8.78
CA SER A 130 15.80 -7.94 -9.33
C SER A 130 16.94 -8.91 -9.03
N ASP A 131 18.16 -8.43 -8.75
CA ASP A 131 19.30 -9.27 -8.39
C ASP A 131 19.27 -9.72 -6.93
N CYS A 132 18.79 -8.89 -5.99
CA CYS A 132 18.62 -9.29 -4.58
C CYS A 132 17.51 -10.34 -4.38
N TRP A 133 16.47 -10.31 -5.23
CA TRP A 133 15.40 -11.30 -5.20
C TRP A 133 15.90 -12.70 -5.56
N ASN A 134 16.61 -12.84 -6.68
CA ASN A 134 17.13 -14.15 -7.12
C ASN A 134 18.11 -14.78 -6.12
N ALA A 135 18.84 -13.97 -5.35
CA ALA A 135 19.74 -14.46 -4.31
C ALA A 135 19.03 -14.97 -3.03
N THR A 136 17.76 -14.61 -2.82
CA THR A 136 17.00 -14.96 -1.61
C THR A 136 16.09 -16.18 -1.83
N VAL A 137 15.68 -16.43 -3.07
CA VAL A 137 14.81 -17.57 -3.46
C VAL A 137 15.54 -18.68 -4.21
N GLY A 138 16.85 -18.55 -4.40
CA GLY A 138 17.73 -19.54 -5.02
C GLY A 138 18.33 -20.53 -4.02
#